data_AF-A0A948NW04-F1
#
_entry.id   AF-A0A948NW04-F1
#
_cell.length_a   1.000
_cell.length_b   1.000
_cell.length_c   1.000
_cell.angle_alpha   90.00
_cell.angle_beta   90.00
_cell.angle_gamma   90.00
#
_symmetry.space_group_name_H-M   'P 1'
#
loop_
_entity.id
_entity.type
_entity.pdbx_description
1 polymer ?
#
loop_
_entity_poly.entity_id
_entity_poly.type
_entity_poly.pdbx_seq_one_letter_code
_entity_poly.pdbx_strand_id
1 'polypeptide(L)'
;MNWVRKVHKWASVLVGVQFLIWLGSGMYFNFMDHMKAAGHTYKNHLHTSTMWSNLALVEPKTILQQQPASTSVELISLNDKPYYLLNHQRGLYPNFENKHSLVNALDGNAVAMNQDMAKMLALSSYSGPGQVLSATLLQPPLDDFPKQKNAAWQVNFSDDIQTSVYIEADTGRVVGHSDSDKRLADFFLMLHFMDYANEGSFNNIQMIVFAFFTLWLSITGLIWSIDLGLRGQYKLNLFGRKKTVKLFDAHQRSLGQISFSTHCNLLDGLVSQNIVLPSTCGGGGTCGRCKIMINPVVKTTSADELHFSSTELAQGYRLACQHFCDDVEHMTLMDITDAKKYMLELTGSVFLSPFIKELRFKARSALPAHFKAGAFMRFFIPAADGTSIPLNLPEHYQPEWADKTDTPYSHGPCSRNYSIAGRDQSSNELVFVIKMQAASGTDKLPGIGSNYLGNLAVGATIEAIGPFEEFHAKANSQNAMVLIGAGSGMAPLKALLEEQLADAMKDKPRRTIHFFYGARTENDLIYVDYFYQLAKDHPNFFYYPVLSRGHDDWLGATGYAQHVLALNWKTMGPVSQLEFYLCGPKGLMDDTITYLQEQGVERSSIAFDVFS
;
A
#
# COMPACT_ATOMS: atom_id res chain seq x y z
N MET A 1 -24.89 -5.32 15.97
CA MET A 1 -23.81 -4.98 15.01
C MET A 1 -22.57 -4.34 15.64
N ASN A 2 -22.70 -3.27 16.43
CA ASN A 2 -21.51 -2.55 16.94
C ASN A 2 -20.57 -3.41 17.80
N TRP A 3 -21.13 -4.33 18.60
CA TRP A 3 -20.33 -5.29 19.37
C TRP A 3 -19.58 -6.28 18.45
N VAL A 4 -20.25 -6.85 17.45
CA VAL A 4 -19.65 -7.75 16.45
C VAL A 4 -18.50 -7.06 15.70
N ARG A 5 -18.67 -5.79 15.29
CA ARG A 5 -17.61 -5.02 14.63
C ARG A 5 -16.39 -4.79 15.53
N LYS A 6 -16.61 -4.48 16.82
CA LYS A 6 -15.53 -4.31 17.79
C LYS A 6 -14.77 -5.62 18.02
N VAL A 7 -15.49 -6.72 18.21
CA VAL A 7 -14.89 -8.06 18.39
C VAL A 7 -14.11 -8.46 17.14
N HIS A 8 -14.69 -8.30 15.94
CA HIS A 8 -14.03 -8.62 14.68
C HIS A 8 -12.74 -7.80 14.47
N LYS A 9 -12.78 -6.49 14.75
CA LYS A 9 -11.59 -5.61 14.64
C LYS A 9 -10.46 -6.02 15.58
N TRP A 10 -10.76 -6.36 16.83
CA TRP A 10 -9.70 -6.76 17.76
C TRP A 10 -9.20 -8.18 17.51
N ALA A 11 -10.09 -9.10 17.13
CA ALA A 11 -9.71 -10.44 16.70
C ALA A 11 -8.82 -10.39 15.45
N SER A 12 -9.11 -9.49 14.50
CA SER A 12 -8.31 -9.37 13.27
C SER A 12 -6.90 -8.82 13.55
N VAL A 13 -6.75 -7.90 14.50
CA VAL A 13 -5.43 -7.41 14.93
C VAL A 13 -4.62 -8.55 15.56
N LEU A 14 -5.20 -9.30 16.50
CA LEU A 14 -4.52 -10.41 17.17
C LEU A 14 -4.10 -11.50 16.17
N VAL A 15 -5.02 -11.93 15.31
CA VAL A 15 -4.75 -12.92 14.25
C VAL A 15 -3.73 -12.39 13.24
N GLY A 16 -3.83 -11.12 12.85
CA GLY A 16 -2.93 -10.48 11.90
C GLY A 16 -1.49 -10.40 12.41
N VAL A 17 -1.28 -10.06 13.68
CA VAL A 17 0.07 -10.03 14.30
C VAL A 17 0.69 -11.43 14.30
N GLN A 18 -0.07 -12.46 14.71
CA GLN A 18 0.45 -13.83 14.69
C GLN A 18 0.76 -14.31 13.27
N PHE A 19 -0.05 -13.93 12.28
CA PHE A 19 0.21 -14.25 10.88
C PHE A 19 1.52 -13.62 10.38
N LEU A 20 1.84 -12.39 10.79
CA LEU A 20 3.13 -11.76 10.48
C LEU A 20 4.32 -12.49 11.13
N ILE A 21 4.16 -12.97 12.37
CA ILE A 21 5.17 -13.81 13.04
C ILE A 21 5.37 -15.13 12.29
N TRP A 22 4.29 -15.77 11.84
CA TRP A 22 4.35 -16.98 11.02
C TRP A 22 4.99 -16.75 9.66
N LEU A 23 4.69 -15.62 9.02
CA LEU A 23 5.31 -15.24 7.75
C LEU A 23 6.82 -15.04 7.94
N GLY A 24 7.23 -14.29 8.97
CA GLY A 24 8.65 -14.04 9.27
C GLY A 24 9.41 -15.31 9.63
N SER A 25 8.85 -16.14 10.52
CA SER A 25 9.46 -17.43 10.91
C SER A 25 9.47 -18.44 9.77
N GLY A 26 8.43 -18.49 8.93
CA GLY A 26 8.40 -19.33 7.73
C GLY A 26 9.42 -18.88 6.68
N MET A 27 9.57 -17.56 6.50
CA MET A 27 10.57 -16.98 5.59
C MET A 27 12.00 -17.30 6.01
N TYR A 28 12.29 -17.33 7.32
CA TYR A 28 13.59 -17.78 7.84
C TYR A 28 13.95 -19.19 7.35
N PHE A 29 13.00 -20.14 7.38
CA PHE A 29 13.24 -21.52 6.91
C PHE A 29 13.42 -21.65 5.40
N ASN A 30 13.01 -20.66 4.60
CA ASN A 30 13.32 -20.63 3.17
C ASN A 30 14.79 -20.24 2.89
N PHE A 31 15.45 -19.54 3.81
CA PHE A 31 16.84 -19.12 3.67
C PHE A 31 17.83 -19.99 4.45
N MET A 32 17.37 -20.64 5.52
CA MET A 32 18.24 -21.44 6.38
C MET A 32 18.55 -22.81 5.75
N ASP A 33 19.82 -23.22 5.83
CA ASP A 33 20.24 -24.55 5.39
C ASP A 33 19.71 -25.65 6.32
N HIS A 34 19.15 -26.70 5.73
CA HIS A 34 18.54 -27.81 6.46
C HIS A 34 19.52 -28.61 7.34
N MET A 35 20.78 -28.76 6.95
CA MET A 35 21.79 -29.49 7.74
C MET A 35 22.20 -28.69 8.96
N LYS A 36 22.35 -27.36 8.80
CA LYS A 36 22.62 -26.43 9.90
C LYS A 36 21.44 -26.35 10.88
N ALA A 37 20.22 -26.22 10.36
CA ALA A 37 19.01 -26.20 11.18
C ALA A 37 18.81 -27.50 12.00
N ALA A 38 19.30 -28.64 11.49
CA ALA A 38 19.24 -29.92 12.20
C ALA A 38 20.37 -30.12 13.23
N GLY A 39 21.35 -29.21 13.30
CA GLY A 39 22.54 -29.36 14.15
C GLY A 39 23.49 -30.46 13.66
N HIS A 40 23.52 -30.72 12.36
CA HIS A 40 24.28 -31.82 11.77
C HIS A 40 25.63 -31.40 11.17
N THR A 41 26.03 -30.14 11.33
CA THR A 41 27.24 -29.57 10.72
C THR A 41 28.51 -30.38 11.03
N TYR A 42 28.69 -30.76 12.30
CA TYR A 42 29.82 -31.58 12.76
C TYR A 42 29.41 -32.98 13.22
N LYS A 43 28.28 -33.47 12.72
CA LYS A 43 27.79 -34.82 13.04
C LYS A 43 28.45 -35.83 12.12
N ASN A 44 29.11 -36.82 12.71
CA ASN A 44 29.62 -37.98 11.99
C ASN A 44 28.62 -39.15 12.09
N HIS A 45 28.40 -39.84 10.97
CA HIS A 45 27.65 -41.10 10.99
C HIS A 45 28.61 -42.21 11.41
N LEU A 46 28.41 -42.75 12.61
CA LEU A 46 29.15 -43.92 13.07
C LEU A 46 28.90 -45.10 12.11
N HIS A 47 29.93 -45.54 11.40
CA HIS A 47 29.92 -46.83 10.72
C HIS A 47 30.22 -47.91 11.74
N THR A 48 29.21 -48.66 12.17
CA THR A 48 29.39 -49.84 13.02
C THR A 48 30.04 -50.95 12.19
N SER A 49 31.37 -51.03 12.19
CA SER A 49 32.11 -52.15 11.60
C SER A 49 32.19 -53.28 12.62
N THR A 50 31.22 -54.18 12.60
CA THR A 50 31.09 -55.24 13.59
C THR A 50 31.81 -56.51 13.17
N MET A 51 33.06 -56.70 13.60
CA MET A 51 33.79 -57.98 13.50
C MET A 51 34.13 -58.48 14.91
N TRP A 52 33.18 -59.18 15.55
CA TRP A 52 33.37 -59.79 16.89
C TRP A 52 33.60 -61.31 16.86
N SER A 53 33.98 -61.86 15.72
CA SER A 53 34.01 -63.31 15.47
C SER A 53 34.91 -64.14 16.40
N ASN A 54 35.80 -63.50 17.16
CA ASN A 54 36.79 -64.17 18.02
C ASN A 54 36.71 -63.77 19.51
N LEU A 55 35.67 -63.06 19.96
CA LEU A 55 35.52 -62.66 21.37
C LEU A 55 34.69 -63.68 22.15
N ALA A 56 35.23 -64.16 23.28
CA ALA A 56 34.48 -65.00 24.23
C ALA A 56 33.56 -64.12 25.08
N LEU A 57 32.29 -64.02 24.68
CA LEU A 57 31.27 -63.27 25.41
C LEU A 57 30.66 -64.12 26.52
N VAL A 58 30.30 -63.49 27.64
CA VAL A 58 29.56 -64.13 28.73
C VAL A 58 28.15 -64.50 28.26
N GLU A 59 27.66 -65.68 28.63
CA GLU A 59 26.32 -66.14 28.26
C GLU A 59 25.22 -65.23 28.86
N PRO A 60 24.24 -64.76 28.04
CA PRO A 60 23.15 -63.90 28.52
C PRO A 60 22.35 -64.49 29.69
N LYS A 61 22.23 -65.82 29.77
CA LYS A 61 21.52 -66.51 30.85
C LYS A 61 22.15 -66.23 32.22
N THR A 62 23.48 -66.22 32.29
CA THR A 62 24.24 -65.97 33.52
C THR A 62 24.07 -64.53 33.99
N ILE A 63 24.03 -63.59 33.04
CA ILE A 63 23.81 -62.17 33.30
C ILE A 63 22.39 -61.92 33.81
N LEU A 64 21.39 -62.51 33.16
CA LEU A 64 19.98 -62.38 33.56
C LEU A 64 19.68 -62.94 34.96
N GLN A 65 20.48 -63.88 35.47
CA GLN A 65 20.35 -64.41 36.83
C GLN A 65 20.91 -63.47 37.91
N GLN A 66 21.87 -62.61 37.54
CA GLN A 66 22.59 -61.71 38.45
C GLN A 66 22.05 -60.27 38.43
N GLN A 67 21.15 -59.97 37.50
CA GLN A 67 20.63 -58.62 37.24
C GLN A 67 19.11 -58.55 37.48
N PRO A 68 18.53 -57.35 37.63
CA PRO A 68 17.10 -57.19 37.81
C PRO A 68 16.29 -57.77 36.64
N ALA A 69 15.05 -58.18 36.91
CA ALA A 69 14.15 -58.73 35.90
C ALA A 69 14.08 -57.81 34.67
N SER A 70 14.35 -58.38 33.49
CA SER A 70 14.49 -57.65 32.24
C SER A 70 13.52 -58.21 31.20
N THR A 71 12.89 -57.32 30.43
CA THR A 71 11.94 -57.66 29.37
C THR A 71 12.64 -58.12 28.08
N SER A 72 13.86 -57.64 27.84
CA SER A 72 14.68 -58.02 26.69
C SER A 72 16.15 -57.74 26.96
N VAL A 73 17.02 -58.44 26.21
CA VAL A 73 18.47 -58.27 26.22
C VAL A 73 18.91 -58.03 24.78
N GLU A 74 19.71 -56.98 24.57
CA GLU A 74 20.26 -56.64 23.25
C GLU A 74 21.78 -56.53 23.35
N LEU A 75 22.52 -57.09 22.39
CA LEU A 75 23.96 -56.93 22.30
C LEU A 75 24.26 -55.67 21.47
N ILE A 76 24.83 -54.65 22.11
CA ILE A 76 25.17 -53.36 21.49
C ILE A 76 26.68 -53.14 21.45
N SER A 77 27.12 -52.28 20.52
CA SER A 77 28.49 -51.79 20.47
C SER A 77 28.58 -50.38 21.02
N LEU A 78 29.50 -50.15 21.96
CA LEU A 78 29.90 -48.81 22.37
C LEU A 78 31.41 -48.70 22.19
N ASN A 79 31.85 -47.86 21.25
CA ASN A 79 33.26 -47.67 20.90
C ASN A 79 33.99 -49.00 20.62
N ASP A 80 33.42 -49.80 19.71
CA ASP A 80 33.90 -51.12 19.28
C ASP A 80 33.96 -52.22 20.37
N LYS A 81 33.51 -51.92 21.58
CA LYS A 81 33.40 -52.89 22.68
C LYS A 81 31.96 -53.42 22.80
N PRO A 82 31.77 -54.73 23.05
CA PRO A 82 30.45 -55.33 23.17
C PRO A 82 29.86 -55.15 24.58
N TYR A 83 28.61 -54.73 24.65
CA TYR A 83 27.84 -54.60 25.89
C TYR A 83 26.45 -55.21 25.74
N TYR A 84 25.93 -55.81 26.82
CA TYR A 84 24.55 -56.20 26.91
C TYR A 84 23.72 -55.06 27.49
N LEU A 85 22.73 -54.61 26.72
CA LEU A 85 21.70 -53.67 27.15
C LEU A 85 20.50 -54.45 27.69
N LEU A 86 20.25 -54.33 28.98
CA LEU A 86 19.13 -54.97 29.67
C LEU A 86 17.98 -53.97 29.79
N ASN A 87 16.83 -54.31 29.20
CA ASN A 87 15.66 -53.43 29.18
C ASN A 87 14.70 -53.80 30.33
N HIS A 88 14.63 -52.99 31.38
CA HIS A 88 13.73 -53.24 32.52
C HIS A 88 12.33 -52.68 32.28
N GLN A 89 12.26 -51.47 31.71
CA GLN A 89 11.02 -50.82 31.32
C GLN A 89 11.25 -50.10 29.99
N ARG A 90 10.48 -50.48 28.96
CA ARG A 90 10.58 -49.92 27.62
C ARG A 90 9.31 -49.15 27.30
N GLY A 91 9.43 -47.83 27.18
CA GLY A 91 8.42 -46.95 26.61
C GLY A 91 8.24 -47.19 25.11
N LEU A 92 7.17 -46.62 24.54
CA LEU A 92 6.85 -46.77 23.12
C LEU A 92 7.91 -46.18 22.19
N TYR A 93 8.64 -45.15 22.63
CA TYR A 93 9.64 -44.44 21.83
C TYR A 93 10.96 -44.24 22.62
N PRO A 94 12.11 -44.10 21.93
CA PRO A 94 13.43 -43.98 22.59
C PRO A 94 13.58 -42.78 23.53
N ASN A 95 12.81 -41.72 23.30
CA ASN A 95 12.83 -40.48 24.09
C ASN A 95 11.88 -40.48 25.29
N PHE A 96 11.06 -41.54 25.46
CA PHE A 96 10.20 -41.70 26.63
C PHE A 96 11.02 -42.20 27.82
N GLU A 97 10.41 -42.19 29.01
CA GLU A 97 11.03 -42.79 30.19
C GLU A 97 11.30 -44.27 29.94
N ASN A 98 12.57 -44.61 29.88
CA ASN A 98 13.06 -45.97 29.75
C ASN A 98 13.99 -46.27 30.93
N LYS A 99 13.99 -47.51 31.39
CA LYS A 99 14.94 -47.97 32.42
C LYS A 99 15.79 -49.08 31.84
N HIS A 100 17.08 -48.79 31.72
CA HIS A 100 18.07 -49.71 31.20
C HIS A 100 19.18 -49.96 32.22
N SER A 101 19.81 -51.13 32.13
CA SER A 101 21.12 -51.34 32.70
C SER A 101 22.08 -51.86 31.64
N LEU A 102 23.35 -51.48 31.78
CA LEU A 102 24.41 -51.85 30.86
C LEU A 102 25.34 -52.84 31.55
N VAL A 103 25.64 -53.95 30.88
CA VAL A 103 26.56 -54.98 31.37
C VAL A 103 27.65 -55.20 30.33
N ASN A 104 28.91 -55.22 30.75
CA ASN A 104 30.02 -55.51 29.83
C ASN A 104 29.95 -56.99 29.40
N ALA A 105 29.92 -57.23 28.10
CA ALA A 105 29.71 -58.57 27.56
C ALA A 105 30.93 -59.50 27.72
N LEU A 106 32.09 -58.96 28.08
CA LEU A 106 33.35 -59.71 28.25
C LEU A 106 33.54 -60.25 29.68
N ASP A 107 33.17 -59.48 30.69
CA ASP A 107 33.39 -59.81 32.10
C ASP A 107 32.09 -60.03 32.90
N GLY A 108 30.93 -59.67 32.34
CA GLY A 108 29.62 -59.81 32.97
C GLY A 108 29.32 -58.78 34.07
N ASN A 109 30.19 -57.78 34.26
CA ASN A 109 30.02 -56.76 35.29
C ASN A 109 29.07 -55.65 34.85
N ALA A 110 28.25 -55.14 35.78
CA ALA A 110 27.41 -53.97 35.55
C ALA A 110 28.28 -52.71 35.36
N VAL A 111 27.94 -51.91 34.35
CA VAL A 111 28.66 -50.69 34.00
C VAL A 111 27.69 -49.52 34.07
N ALA A 112 28.04 -48.47 34.81
CA ALA A 112 27.33 -47.21 34.78
C ALA A 112 28.01 -46.25 33.80
N MET A 113 27.24 -45.48 33.04
CA MET A 113 27.78 -44.46 32.16
C MET A 113 28.42 -43.35 32.99
N ASN A 114 29.73 -43.23 32.91
CA ASN A 114 30.47 -42.16 33.57
C ASN A 114 30.79 -41.02 32.58
N GLN A 115 31.32 -39.93 33.12
CA GLN A 115 31.67 -38.74 32.35
C GLN A 115 32.67 -39.05 31.23
N ASP A 116 33.65 -39.92 31.47
CA ASP A 116 34.70 -40.24 30.48
C ASP A 116 34.14 -41.08 29.33
N MET A 117 33.26 -42.04 29.61
CA MET A 117 32.54 -42.81 28.60
C MET A 117 31.67 -41.90 27.73
N ALA A 118 30.94 -40.96 28.34
CA ALA A 118 30.15 -39.98 27.60
C ALA A 118 31.00 -39.09 26.69
N LYS A 119 32.16 -38.61 27.17
CA LYS A 119 33.11 -37.84 26.34
C LYS A 119 33.65 -38.64 25.16
N MET A 120 34.02 -39.91 25.37
CA MET A 120 34.50 -40.78 24.29
C MET A 120 33.44 -41.02 23.22
N LEU A 121 32.20 -41.29 23.62
CA LEU A 121 31.07 -41.49 22.70
C LEU A 121 30.67 -40.19 21.97
N ALA A 122 30.76 -39.05 22.65
CA ALA A 122 30.56 -37.76 22.01
C ALA A 122 31.63 -37.50 20.94
N LEU A 123 32.90 -37.71 21.27
CA LEU A 123 34.05 -37.55 20.35
C LEU A 123 33.94 -38.45 19.13
N SER A 124 33.50 -39.71 19.27
CA SER A 124 33.35 -40.61 18.13
C SER A 124 32.25 -40.17 17.15
N SER A 125 31.23 -39.46 17.64
CA SER A 125 30.13 -38.92 16.84
C SER A 125 30.40 -37.51 16.28
N TYR A 126 31.51 -36.87 16.65
CA TYR A 126 31.85 -35.49 16.31
C TYR A 126 32.97 -35.43 15.26
N SER A 127 32.80 -34.60 14.22
CA SER A 127 33.78 -34.42 13.13
C SER A 127 34.37 -33.00 13.03
N GLY A 128 34.06 -32.12 13.99
CA GLY A 128 34.52 -30.73 13.97
C GLY A 128 35.93 -30.51 14.54
N PRO A 129 36.45 -29.27 14.47
CA PRO A 129 37.81 -28.93 14.89
C PRO A 129 37.97 -28.70 16.40
N GLY A 130 36.88 -28.66 17.17
CA GLY A 130 36.87 -28.32 18.59
C GLY A 130 37.32 -29.45 19.52
N GLN A 131 37.71 -29.09 20.74
CA GLN A 131 38.01 -30.04 21.82
C GLN A 131 36.90 -30.04 22.86
N VAL A 132 36.78 -31.12 23.63
CA VAL A 132 35.79 -31.21 24.70
C VAL A 132 36.09 -30.18 25.80
N LEU A 133 35.17 -29.24 26.01
CA LEU A 133 35.23 -28.23 27.07
C LEU A 133 34.69 -28.77 28.40
N SER A 134 33.52 -29.39 28.36
CA SER A 134 32.83 -29.87 29.55
C SER A 134 31.93 -31.05 29.22
N ALA A 135 31.63 -31.86 30.23
CA ALA A 135 30.65 -32.93 30.15
C ALA A 135 29.84 -32.94 31.43
N THR A 136 28.56 -32.59 31.34
CA THR A 136 27.67 -32.39 32.49
C THR A 136 26.46 -33.29 32.36
N LEU A 137 26.12 -34.01 33.43
CA LEU A 137 24.90 -34.82 33.47
C LEU A 137 23.69 -33.90 33.72
N LEU A 138 22.75 -33.91 32.79
CA LEU A 138 21.52 -33.13 32.87
C LEU A 138 20.32 -34.06 33.11
N GLN A 139 19.40 -33.59 33.95
CA GLN A 139 18.10 -34.22 34.15
C GLN A 139 17.06 -33.56 33.21
N PRO A 140 16.06 -34.29 32.73
CA PRO A 140 14.96 -33.72 31.95
C PRO A 140 14.21 -32.62 32.72
N PRO A 141 13.65 -31.60 32.03
CA PRO A 141 13.70 -31.39 30.58
C PRO A 141 15.07 -30.86 30.12
N LEU A 142 15.54 -31.35 28.96
CA LEU A 142 16.76 -30.87 28.33
C LEU A 142 16.43 -29.71 27.38
N ASP A 143 17.13 -28.59 27.48
CA ASP A 143 16.82 -27.37 26.70
C ASP A 143 16.83 -27.62 25.18
N ASP A 144 17.89 -28.25 24.65
CA ASP A 144 18.03 -28.54 23.21
C ASP A 144 17.17 -29.74 22.74
N PHE A 145 16.70 -30.57 23.69
CA PHE A 145 15.93 -31.79 23.42
C PHE A 145 14.78 -31.99 24.42
N PRO A 146 13.74 -31.13 24.41
CA PRO A 146 12.69 -31.14 25.44
C PRO A 146 11.84 -32.43 25.46
N LYS A 147 11.83 -33.16 24.34
CA LYS A 147 11.14 -34.45 24.20
C LYS A 147 11.85 -35.62 24.88
N GLN A 148 13.11 -35.47 25.28
CA GLN A 148 13.91 -36.50 25.93
C GLN A 148 13.57 -36.56 27.43
N LYS A 149 13.06 -37.70 27.89
CA LYS A 149 12.64 -37.94 29.28
C LYS A 149 13.64 -38.76 30.12
N ASN A 150 14.75 -39.19 29.53
CA ASN A 150 15.85 -39.82 30.27
C ASN A 150 16.99 -38.82 30.47
N ALA A 151 17.73 -38.95 31.57
CA ALA A 151 18.92 -38.16 31.82
C ALA A 151 19.95 -38.33 30.70
N ALA A 152 20.66 -37.24 30.37
CA ALA A 152 21.67 -37.26 29.32
C ALA A 152 22.88 -36.43 29.72
N TRP A 153 24.05 -36.89 29.32
CA TRP A 153 25.29 -36.14 29.38
C TRP A 153 25.34 -35.16 28.22
N GLN A 154 25.45 -33.86 28.52
CA GLN A 154 25.74 -32.82 27.55
C GLN A 154 27.26 -32.62 27.50
N VAL A 155 27.86 -32.96 26.36
CA VAL A 155 29.30 -32.78 26.10
C VAL A 155 29.49 -31.59 25.15
N ASN A 156 30.11 -30.53 25.64
CA ASN A 156 30.28 -29.28 24.90
C ASN A 156 31.67 -29.22 24.24
N PHE A 157 31.73 -28.71 23.01
CA PHE A 157 32.95 -28.59 22.21
C PHE A 157 33.37 -27.12 22.03
N SER A 158 34.68 -26.90 21.92
CA SER A 158 35.30 -25.59 21.70
C SER A 158 35.40 -25.25 20.21
N ASP A 159 34.28 -25.24 19.51
CA ASP A 159 34.22 -24.84 18.10
C ASP A 159 33.51 -23.50 17.89
N ASP A 160 33.47 -23.06 16.64
CA ASP A 160 32.93 -21.78 16.20
C ASP A 160 31.40 -21.69 16.28
N ILE A 161 30.71 -22.84 16.30
CA ILE A 161 29.25 -22.94 16.37
C ILE A 161 28.72 -23.43 17.73
N GLN A 162 29.60 -23.64 18.70
CA GLN A 162 29.27 -24.11 20.06
C GLN A 162 28.51 -25.44 20.08
N THR A 163 29.04 -26.47 19.42
CA THR A 163 28.42 -27.79 19.36
C THR A 163 28.37 -28.47 20.74
N SER A 164 27.21 -29.05 21.03
CA SER A 164 26.89 -29.87 22.19
C SER A 164 26.37 -31.23 21.73
N VAL A 165 26.97 -32.31 22.20
CA VAL A 165 26.53 -33.68 21.91
C VAL A 165 25.87 -34.26 23.15
N TYR A 166 24.66 -34.80 22.98
CA TYR A 166 23.88 -35.39 24.07
C TYR A 166 23.97 -36.91 24.03
N ILE A 167 24.43 -37.53 25.12
CA ILE A 167 24.56 -38.98 25.29
C ILE A 167 23.63 -39.44 26.41
N GLU A 168 22.73 -40.38 26.12
CA GLU A 168 21.79 -40.91 27.11
C GLU A 168 22.53 -41.65 28.24
N ALA A 169 22.21 -41.31 29.49
CA ALA A 169 22.97 -41.76 30.66
C ALA A 169 22.85 -43.26 30.94
N ASP A 170 21.77 -43.91 30.53
CA ASP A 170 21.56 -45.33 30.84
C ASP A 170 22.07 -46.27 29.73
N THR A 171 22.07 -45.80 28.48
CA THR A 171 22.32 -46.63 27.30
C THR A 171 23.61 -46.29 26.56
N GLY A 172 24.14 -45.07 26.71
CA GLY A 172 25.25 -44.56 25.90
C GLY A 172 24.84 -44.18 24.48
N ARG A 173 23.54 -44.18 24.16
CA ARG A 173 23.02 -43.78 22.86
C ARG A 173 23.23 -42.28 22.64
N VAL A 174 23.71 -41.90 21.46
CA VAL A 174 23.72 -40.50 21.04
C VAL A 174 22.27 -40.04 20.83
N VAL A 175 21.80 -39.14 21.69
CA VAL A 175 20.46 -38.52 21.59
C VAL A 175 20.41 -37.60 20.38
N GLY A 176 21.45 -36.78 20.21
CA GLY A 176 21.58 -35.87 19.09
C GLY A 176 22.75 -34.89 19.27
N HIS A 177 22.98 -34.11 18.22
CA HIS A 177 23.90 -32.98 18.21
C HIS A 177 23.07 -31.69 18.21
N SER A 178 23.59 -30.66 18.87
CA SER A 178 22.99 -29.33 18.88
C SER A 178 24.07 -28.27 18.82
N ASP A 179 23.81 -27.18 18.12
CA ASP A 179 24.75 -26.08 17.91
C ASP A 179 23.98 -24.75 17.85
N SER A 180 24.71 -23.65 17.67
CA SER A 180 24.11 -22.31 17.62
C SER A 180 23.11 -22.13 16.48
N ASP A 181 23.35 -22.78 15.32
CA ASP A 181 22.46 -22.70 14.16
C ASP A 181 21.15 -23.47 14.44
N LYS A 182 21.24 -24.67 15.03
CA LYS A 182 20.08 -25.44 15.50
C LYS A 182 19.28 -24.67 16.54
N ARG A 183 19.93 -24.07 17.54
CA ARG A 183 19.24 -23.30 18.61
C ARG A 183 18.48 -22.11 18.03
N LEU A 184 19.07 -21.43 17.03
CA LEU A 184 18.38 -20.37 16.31
C LEU A 184 17.18 -20.91 15.51
N ALA A 185 17.34 -22.04 14.85
CA ALA A 185 16.24 -22.71 14.14
C ALA A 185 15.12 -23.14 15.10
N ASP A 186 15.45 -23.70 16.26
CA ASP A 186 14.48 -24.08 17.30
C ASP A 186 13.74 -22.86 17.86
N PHE A 187 14.40 -21.70 18.00
CA PHE A 187 13.74 -20.44 18.35
C PHE A 187 12.69 -20.00 17.30
N PHE A 188 13.03 -20.07 16.01
CA PHE A 188 12.06 -19.77 14.96
C PHE A 188 10.95 -20.81 14.88
N LEU A 189 11.25 -22.08 15.16
CA LEU A 189 10.27 -23.16 15.24
C LEU A 189 9.30 -22.95 16.40
N MET A 190 9.78 -22.47 17.55
CA MET A 190 8.98 -22.09 18.71
C MET A 190 7.99 -20.99 18.35
N LEU A 191 8.45 -19.92 17.68
CA LEU A 191 7.57 -18.86 17.17
C LEU A 191 6.54 -19.39 16.17
N HIS A 192 6.97 -20.30 15.29
CA HIS A 192 6.14 -20.86 14.23
C HIS A 192 5.02 -21.78 14.76
N PHE A 193 5.33 -22.66 15.73
CA PHE A 193 4.33 -23.53 16.34
C PHE A 193 3.69 -22.96 17.60
N MET A 194 4.06 -21.74 17.97
CA MET A 194 3.60 -21.05 19.19
C MET A 194 3.84 -21.87 20.47
N ASP A 195 4.89 -22.71 20.47
CA ASP A 195 5.23 -23.64 21.56
C ASP A 195 6.15 -22.99 22.59
N TYR A 196 5.67 -21.93 23.24
CA TYR A 196 6.46 -21.18 24.24
C TYR A 196 6.66 -21.93 25.56
N ALA A 197 6.00 -23.09 25.72
CA ALA A 197 6.08 -23.92 26.92
C ALA A 197 7.02 -25.14 26.73
N ASN A 198 7.69 -25.25 25.57
CA ASN A 198 8.60 -26.35 25.22
C ASN A 198 7.94 -27.74 25.37
N GLU A 199 6.66 -27.84 25.00
CA GLU A 199 5.91 -29.10 25.06
C GLU A 199 6.32 -30.07 23.93
N GLY A 200 6.94 -29.56 22.87
CA GLY A 200 7.36 -30.31 21.69
C GLY A 200 6.18 -30.78 20.83
N SER A 201 5.03 -30.12 20.98
CA SER A 201 3.76 -30.52 20.37
C SER A 201 3.04 -29.32 19.76
N PHE A 202 2.41 -29.54 18.61
CA PHE A 202 1.52 -28.54 17.99
C PHE A 202 0.22 -28.36 18.78
N ASN A 203 -0.16 -29.36 19.59
CA ASN A 203 -1.38 -29.33 20.39
C ASN A 203 -1.09 -28.73 21.77
N ASN A 204 -0.82 -27.43 21.81
CA ASN A 204 -0.57 -26.65 23.03
C ASN A 204 -1.70 -25.64 23.32
N ILE A 205 -1.75 -25.11 24.54
CA ILE A 205 -2.83 -24.20 24.96
C ILE A 205 -2.87 -22.91 24.15
N GLN A 206 -1.72 -22.42 23.70
CA GLN A 206 -1.58 -21.18 22.93
C GLN A 206 -2.23 -21.34 21.55
N MET A 207 -1.98 -22.46 20.87
CA MET A 207 -2.61 -22.83 19.60
C MET A 207 -4.12 -23.02 19.74
N ILE A 208 -4.59 -23.64 20.83
CA ILE A 208 -6.02 -23.82 21.10
C ILE A 208 -6.71 -22.45 21.29
N VAL A 209 -6.13 -21.57 22.09
CA VAL A 209 -6.64 -20.20 22.32
C VAL A 209 -6.63 -19.40 21.02
N PHE A 210 -5.57 -19.50 20.22
CA PHE A 210 -5.49 -18.84 18.91
C PHE A 210 -6.55 -19.35 17.92
N ALA A 211 -6.78 -20.67 17.88
CA ALA A 211 -7.83 -21.27 17.07
C ALA A 211 -9.21 -20.76 17.47
N PHE A 212 -9.47 -20.56 18.76
CA PHE A 212 -10.70 -19.94 19.26
C PHE A 212 -10.87 -18.51 18.73
N PHE A 213 -9.84 -17.65 18.80
CA PHE A 213 -9.90 -16.30 18.23
C PHE A 213 -10.12 -16.31 16.71
N THR A 214 -9.48 -17.23 15.99
CA THR A 214 -9.62 -17.38 14.54
C THR A 214 -11.02 -17.83 14.14
N LEU A 215 -11.62 -18.74 14.92
CA LEU A 215 -13.01 -19.16 14.75
C LEU A 215 -13.96 -17.98 14.94
N TRP A 216 -13.78 -17.18 15.99
CA TRP A 216 -14.57 -15.97 16.20
C TRP A 216 -14.38 -14.94 15.09
N LEU A 217 -13.16 -14.73 14.60
CA LEU A 217 -12.90 -13.86 13.45
C LEU A 217 -13.67 -14.32 12.21
N SER A 218 -13.67 -15.62 11.94
CA SER A 218 -14.35 -16.24 10.81
C SER A 218 -15.88 -16.12 10.93
N ILE A 219 -16.44 -16.45 12.10
CA ILE A 219 -17.89 -16.35 12.36
C ILE A 219 -18.36 -14.90 12.26
N THR A 220 -17.66 -13.97 12.92
CA THR A 220 -18.01 -12.55 12.88
C THR A 220 -17.85 -11.96 11.48
N GLY A 221 -16.83 -12.38 10.73
CA GLY A 221 -16.64 -12.00 9.33
C GLY A 221 -17.72 -12.55 8.40
N LEU A 222 -18.17 -13.79 8.61
CA LEU A 222 -19.28 -14.39 7.87
C LEU A 222 -20.60 -13.70 8.19
N ILE A 223 -20.92 -13.51 9.47
CA ILE A 223 -22.14 -12.78 9.89
C ILE A 223 -22.13 -11.37 9.29
N TRP A 224 -20.98 -10.70 9.31
CA TRP A 224 -20.87 -9.37 8.74
C TRP A 224 -20.98 -9.41 7.21
N SER A 225 -20.40 -10.39 6.53
CA SER A 225 -20.52 -10.55 5.07
C SER A 225 -21.96 -10.85 4.65
N ILE A 226 -22.68 -11.69 5.41
CA ILE A 226 -24.10 -11.96 5.20
C ILE A 226 -24.92 -10.69 5.48
N ASP A 227 -24.64 -9.96 6.57
CA ASP A 227 -25.32 -8.69 6.86
C ASP A 227 -25.08 -7.66 5.74
N LEU A 228 -23.86 -7.54 5.21
CA LEU A 228 -23.53 -6.69 4.06
C LEU A 228 -24.27 -7.15 2.79
N GLY A 229 -24.36 -8.46 2.57
CA GLY A 229 -25.13 -9.06 1.47
C GLY A 229 -26.64 -8.79 1.58
N LEU A 230 -27.25 -9.05 2.74
CA LEU A 230 -28.65 -8.73 3.05
C LEU A 230 -28.91 -7.21 3.05
N ARG A 231 -27.87 -6.41 3.31
CA ARG A 231 -27.90 -4.95 3.15
C ARG A 231 -27.81 -4.50 1.70
N GLY A 232 -27.56 -5.40 0.75
CA GLY A 232 -27.44 -5.09 -0.68
C GLY A 232 -26.11 -4.45 -1.07
N GLN A 233 -25.09 -4.53 -0.21
CA GLN A 233 -23.74 -4.00 -0.50
C GLN A 233 -22.88 -4.98 -1.31
N TYR A 234 -23.27 -6.26 -1.38
CA TYR A 234 -22.71 -7.22 -2.33
C TYR A 234 -23.76 -7.54 -3.40
N LYS A 235 -23.58 -7.02 -4.62
CA LYS A 235 -24.43 -7.36 -5.78
C LYS A 235 -23.57 -8.06 -6.83
N LEU A 236 -23.61 -9.40 -6.82
CA LEU A 236 -23.08 -10.22 -7.92
C LEU A 236 -24.14 -10.26 -9.02
N ASN A 237 -24.13 -9.27 -9.92
CA ASN A 237 -25.09 -9.22 -11.01
C ASN A 237 -24.40 -9.58 -12.33
N LEU A 238 -24.60 -10.81 -12.79
CA LEU A 238 -24.02 -11.32 -14.06
C LEU A 238 -24.80 -10.87 -15.30
N PHE A 239 -25.99 -10.28 -15.14
CA PHE A 239 -26.85 -9.83 -16.25
C PHE A 239 -27.48 -8.47 -15.97
N GLY A 240 -27.40 -7.56 -16.95
CA GLY A 240 -27.88 -6.18 -16.79
C GLY A 240 -29.38 -6.08 -16.98
N ARG A 241 -30.10 -5.60 -15.96
CA ARG A 241 -31.50 -5.18 -16.10
C ARG A 241 -31.54 -3.67 -16.26
N LYS A 242 -32.59 -3.16 -16.91
CA LYS A 242 -32.88 -1.72 -16.94
C LYS A 242 -33.98 -1.42 -15.93
N LYS A 243 -33.81 -0.35 -15.13
CA LYS A 243 -34.84 0.12 -14.19
C LYS A 243 -35.15 1.59 -14.46
N THR A 244 -36.43 1.92 -14.44
CA THR A 244 -36.91 3.30 -14.63
C THR A 244 -36.98 4.03 -13.29
N VAL A 245 -36.39 5.22 -13.23
CA VAL A 245 -36.38 6.11 -12.07
C VAL A 245 -37.04 7.42 -12.44
N LYS A 246 -37.92 7.94 -11.57
CA LYS A 246 -38.55 9.27 -11.71
C LYS A 246 -37.60 10.34 -11.18
N LEU A 247 -37.36 11.37 -11.98
CA LEU A 247 -36.48 12.47 -11.64
C LEU A 247 -37.26 13.73 -11.24
N PHE A 248 -36.74 14.44 -10.25
CA PHE A 248 -37.26 15.71 -9.75
C PHE A 248 -36.14 16.74 -9.67
N ASP A 249 -36.48 18.02 -9.83
CA ASP A 249 -35.57 19.13 -9.53
C ASP A 249 -35.56 19.45 -8.01
N ALA A 250 -34.64 20.31 -7.57
CA ALA A 250 -34.54 20.75 -6.19
C ALA A 250 -35.83 21.39 -5.63
N HIS A 251 -36.76 21.82 -6.49
CA HIS A 251 -38.07 22.37 -6.14
C HIS A 251 -39.21 21.34 -6.24
N GLN A 252 -38.89 20.04 -6.33
CA GLN A 252 -39.82 18.92 -6.43
C GLN A 252 -40.70 18.94 -7.69
N ARG A 253 -40.26 19.60 -8.77
CA ARG A 253 -40.92 19.52 -10.07
C ARG A 253 -40.42 18.29 -10.81
N SER A 254 -41.35 17.55 -11.41
CA SER A 254 -41.01 16.35 -12.19
C SER A 254 -40.22 16.71 -13.44
N LEU A 255 -39.05 16.10 -13.60
CA LEU A 255 -38.20 16.15 -14.81
C LEU A 255 -38.46 14.97 -15.76
N GLY A 256 -39.41 14.09 -15.40
CA GLY A 256 -39.77 12.91 -16.19
C GLY A 256 -39.17 11.60 -15.64
N GLN A 257 -39.08 10.60 -16.50
CA GLN A 257 -38.61 9.26 -16.15
C GLN A 257 -37.42 8.86 -17.02
N ILE A 258 -36.40 8.30 -16.38
CA ILE A 258 -35.17 7.88 -17.05
C ILE A 258 -34.90 6.42 -16.75
N SER A 259 -34.48 5.67 -17.78
CA SER A 259 -34.09 4.27 -17.66
C SER A 259 -32.59 4.14 -17.41
N PHE A 260 -32.23 3.59 -16.26
CA PHE A 260 -30.86 3.34 -15.84
C PHE A 260 -30.48 1.87 -16.03
N SER A 261 -29.21 1.61 -16.34
CA SER A 261 -28.63 0.26 -16.30
C SER A 261 -28.27 -0.08 -14.86
N THR A 262 -28.56 -1.30 -14.40
CA THR A 262 -28.16 -1.77 -13.07
C THR A 262 -26.66 -1.98 -12.91
N HIS A 263 -25.89 -1.89 -14.00
CA HIS A 263 -24.43 -2.10 -14.01
C HIS A 263 -23.60 -0.84 -13.76
N CYS A 264 -24.19 0.34 -13.85
CA CYS A 264 -23.50 1.59 -13.57
C CYS A 264 -24.10 2.30 -12.35
N ASN A 265 -23.28 3.07 -11.66
CA ASN A 265 -23.75 3.93 -10.59
C ASN A 265 -24.66 5.05 -11.15
N LEU A 266 -25.42 5.70 -10.28
CA LEU A 266 -26.37 6.74 -10.69
C LEU A 266 -25.69 7.95 -11.33
N LEU A 267 -24.46 8.30 -10.92
CA LEU A 267 -23.70 9.40 -11.52
C LEU A 267 -23.42 9.14 -13.01
N ASP A 268 -22.87 7.98 -13.35
CA ASP A 268 -22.55 7.62 -14.74
C ASP A 268 -23.82 7.38 -15.56
N GLY A 269 -24.86 6.83 -14.92
CA GLY A 269 -26.19 6.72 -15.51
C GLY A 269 -26.77 8.08 -15.89
N LEU A 270 -26.70 9.08 -15.02
CA LEU A 270 -27.18 10.45 -15.29
C LEU A 270 -26.37 11.08 -16.43
N VAL A 271 -25.05 10.90 -16.42
CA VAL A 271 -24.15 11.37 -17.47
C VAL A 271 -24.52 10.80 -18.84
N SER A 272 -24.90 9.51 -18.92
CA SER A 272 -25.34 8.88 -20.17
C SER A 272 -26.61 9.52 -20.77
N GLN A 273 -27.36 10.24 -19.95
CA GLN A 273 -28.60 10.93 -20.30
C GLN A 273 -28.40 12.45 -20.42
N ASN A 274 -27.14 12.90 -20.49
CA ASN A 274 -26.73 14.30 -20.53
C ASN A 274 -27.14 15.12 -19.28
N ILE A 275 -27.32 14.45 -18.14
CA ILE A 275 -27.51 15.11 -16.84
C ILE A 275 -26.20 15.01 -16.07
N VAL A 276 -25.58 16.15 -15.78
CA VAL A 276 -24.26 16.19 -15.14
C VAL A 276 -24.39 16.79 -13.74
N LEU A 277 -23.87 16.05 -12.75
CA LEU A 277 -23.72 16.51 -11.37
C LEU A 277 -22.30 17.08 -11.17
N PRO A 278 -22.05 17.98 -10.20
CA PRO A 278 -20.77 18.65 -9.97
C PRO A 278 -19.67 17.74 -9.36
N SER A 279 -19.64 16.46 -9.71
CA SER A 279 -18.68 15.49 -9.18
C SER A 279 -17.28 15.68 -9.75
N THR A 280 -16.33 16.05 -8.88
CA THR A 280 -14.92 16.22 -9.26
C THR A 280 -14.09 14.95 -9.07
N CYS A 281 -14.48 14.02 -8.20
CA CYS A 281 -13.71 12.79 -7.93
C CYS A 281 -13.88 11.66 -8.95
N GLY A 282 -14.61 11.87 -10.05
CA GLY A 282 -14.83 10.85 -11.08
C GLY A 282 -15.57 9.59 -10.59
N GLY A 283 -16.27 9.67 -9.46
CA GLY A 283 -17.05 8.57 -8.89
C GLY A 283 -16.42 7.88 -7.67
N GLY A 284 -15.25 8.33 -7.21
CA GLY A 284 -14.57 7.76 -6.04
C GLY A 284 -15.23 8.01 -4.67
N GLY A 285 -16.30 8.81 -4.60
CA GLY A 285 -17.02 9.08 -3.35
C GLY A 285 -16.29 9.99 -2.36
N THR A 286 -15.24 10.71 -2.80
CA THR A 286 -14.36 11.51 -1.92
C THR A 286 -14.60 13.03 -1.98
N CYS A 287 -15.31 13.52 -2.99
CA CYS A 287 -15.55 14.97 -3.15
C CYS A 287 -16.83 15.47 -2.47
N GLY A 288 -17.79 14.59 -2.17
CA GLY A 288 -19.09 14.96 -1.60
C GLY A 288 -20.07 15.68 -2.54
N ARG A 289 -19.69 15.98 -3.79
CA ARG A 289 -20.42 16.91 -4.67
C ARG A 289 -21.53 16.29 -5.52
N CYS A 290 -21.52 14.98 -5.78
CA CYS A 290 -22.62 14.33 -6.51
C CYS A 290 -23.87 14.13 -5.63
N LYS A 291 -24.32 15.19 -4.97
CA LYS A 291 -25.40 15.16 -3.99
C LYS A 291 -26.74 15.00 -4.70
N ILE A 292 -27.44 13.94 -4.33
CA ILE A 292 -28.82 13.69 -4.74
C ILE A 292 -29.65 13.38 -3.50
N MET A 293 -30.97 13.48 -3.62
CA MET A 293 -31.89 12.98 -2.60
C MET A 293 -32.71 11.84 -3.19
N ILE A 294 -32.85 10.75 -2.46
CA ILE A 294 -33.58 9.56 -2.92
C ILE A 294 -34.78 9.31 -2.01
N ASN A 295 -35.95 9.11 -2.62
CA ASN A 295 -37.22 8.82 -1.94
C ASN A 295 -37.93 7.61 -2.60
N PRO A 296 -38.33 6.56 -1.85
CA PRO A 296 -38.08 6.33 -0.42
C PRO A 296 -36.59 6.24 -0.08
N VAL A 297 -36.26 6.59 1.17
CA VAL A 297 -34.87 6.66 1.63
C VAL A 297 -34.18 5.30 1.51
N VAL A 298 -33.10 5.24 0.74
CA VAL A 298 -32.28 4.03 0.56
C VAL A 298 -31.21 3.92 1.65
N LYS A 299 -30.56 2.76 1.78
CA LYS A 299 -29.48 2.54 2.78
C LYS A 299 -28.31 3.50 2.55
N THR A 300 -27.55 3.81 3.59
CA THR A 300 -26.33 4.65 3.50
C THR A 300 -25.09 3.81 3.16
N THR A 301 -24.12 4.45 2.51
CA THR A 301 -22.76 3.94 2.33
C THR A 301 -21.79 4.67 3.27
N SER A 302 -20.59 4.12 3.46
CA SER A 302 -19.55 4.78 4.27
C SER A 302 -19.11 6.14 3.70
N ALA A 303 -19.17 6.31 2.39
CA ALA A 303 -18.89 7.58 1.74
C ALA A 303 -19.99 8.63 2.01
N ASP A 304 -21.26 8.22 2.06
CA ASP A 304 -22.35 9.14 2.45
C ASP A 304 -22.16 9.62 3.89
N GLU A 305 -21.81 8.71 4.81
CA GLU A 305 -21.59 9.01 6.23
C GLU A 305 -20.39 9.94 6.48
N LEU A 306 -19.44 10.01 5.54
CA LEU A 306 -18.28 10.90 5.63
C LEU A 306 -18.62 12.34 5.20
N HIS A 307 -19.58 12.50 4.29
CA HIS A 307 -19.89 13.80 3.66
C HIS A 307 -21.19 14.45 4.12
N PHE A 308 -22.14 13.69 4.65
CA PHE A 308 -23.45 14.21 5.07
C PHE A 308 -23.71 14.00 6.57
N SER A 309 -24.39 14.98 7.17
CA SER A 309 -24.85 14.90 8.56
C SER A 309 -25.94 13.85 8.75
N SER A 310 -26.15 13.37 9.98
CA SER A 310 -27.19 12.38 10.30
C SER A 310 -28.61 12.85 9.93
N THR A 311 -28.88 14.15 10.03
CA THR A 311 -30.14 14.77 9.61
C THR A 311 -30.33 14.72 8.10
N GLU A 312 -29.29 15.04 7.32
CA GLU A 312 -29.32 14.93 5.86
C GLU A 312 -29.48 13.46 5.41
N LEU A 313 -28.78 12.53 6.06
CA LEU A 313 -28.92 11.11 5.74
C LEU A 313 -30.35 10.60 6.01
N ALA A 314 -31.01 11.09 7.06
CA ALA A 314 -32.41 10.78 7.38
C ALA A 314 -33.40 11.40 6.38
N GLN A 315 -33.07 12.55 5.80
CA GLN A 315 -33.84 13.21 4.73
C GLN A 315 -33.67 12.54 3.35
N GLY A 316 -32.73 11.58 3.22
CA GLY A 316 -32.51 10.83 1.99
C GLY A 316 -31.36 11.33 1.12
N TYR A 317 -30.50 12.22 1.61
CA TYR A 317 -29.33 12.69 0.86
C TYR A 317 -28.28 11.58 0.68
N ARG A 318 -27.86 11.36 -0.56
CA ARG A 318 -26.90 10.32 -0.96
C ARG A 318 -25.94 10.83 -2.04
N LEU A 319 -24.79 10.17 -2.20
CA LEU A 319 -23.83 10.43 -3.26
C LEU A 319 -24.17 9.58 -4.49
N ALA A 320 -24.58 10.20 -5.60
CA ALA A 320 -24.98 9.48 -6.81
C ALA A 320 -23.94 8.45 -7.30
N CYS A 321 -22.64 8.71 -7.12
CA CYS A 321 -21.60 7.77 -7.54
C CYS A 321 -21.48 6.49 -6.68
N GLN A 322 -22.04 6.48 -5.48
CA GLN A 322 -21.95 5.35 -4.54
C GLN A 322 -23.22 4.52 -4.50
N HIS A 323 -24.22 4.87 -5.31
CA HIS A 323 -25.52 4.22 -5.37
C HIS A 323 -25.83 3.74 -6.78
N PHE A 324 -26.63 2.68 -6.88
CA PHE A 324 -27.09 2.07 -8.13
C PHE A 324 -28.61 2.18 -8.22
N CYS A 325 -29.17 2.04 -9.42
CA CYS A 325 -30.61 2.27 -9.63
C CYS A 325 -31.53 1.23 -8.99
N ASP A 326 -31.06 0.03 -8.61
CA ASP A 326 -31.92 -1.10 -8.21
C ASP A 326 -32.95 -0.76 -7.13
N ASP A 327 -32.57 0.09 -6.16
CA ASP A 327 -33.38 0.44 -5.00
C ASP A 327 -33.96 1.86 -5.08
N VAL A 328 -33.79 2.53 -6.23
CA VAL A 328 -34.21 3.92 -6.45
C VAL A 328 -35.51 3.95 -7.25
N GLU A 329 -36.52 4.65 -6.74
CA GLU A 329 -37.77 4.90 -7.46
C GLU A 329 -37.92 6.38 -7.83
N HIS A 330 -37.69 7.27 -6.86
CA HIS A 330 -37.66 8.71 -7.05
C HIS A 330 -36.29 9.26 -6.65
N MET A 331 -35.75 10.11 -7.50
CA MET A 331 -34.51 10.83 -7.25
C MET A 331 -34.72 12.31 -7.51
N THR A 332 -34.34 13.13 -6.54
CA THR A 332 -34.26 14.58 -6.68
C THR A 332 -32.81 14.99 -6.93
N LEU A 333 -32.61 15.75 -8.00
CA LEU A 333 -31.32 16.34 -8.36
C LEU A 333 -31.19 17.67 -7.61
N MET A 334 -30.17 17.78 -6.76
CA MET A 334 -29.94 18.98 -5.95
C MET A 334 -29.20 20.05 -6.75
N ASP A 335 -28.05 19.66 -7.30
CA ASP A 335 -27.15 20.53 -8.04
C ASP A 335 -26.88 19.91 -9.40
N ILE A 336 -27.42 20.52 -10.45
CA ILE A 336 -27.14 20.15 -11.85
C ILE A 336 -26.20 21.21 -12.41
N THR A 337 -25.17 20.76 -13.12
CA THR A 337 -24.26 21.66 -13.84
C THR A 337 -24.69 21.76 -15.30
N ASP A 338 -24.46 22.91 -15.93
CA ASP A 338 -24.63 23.11 -17.37
C ASP A 338 -23.53 22.43 -18.22
N ALA A 339 -22.63 21.67 -17.58
CA ALA A 339 -21.59 20.91 -18.25
C ALA A 339 -22.20 19.91 -19.24
N LYS A 340 -21.63 19.86 -20.44
CA LYS A 340 -22.07 18.96 -21.51
C LYS A 340 -20.96 18.03 -21.92
N LYS A 341 -21.34 16.97 -22.61
CA LYS A 341 -20.40 16.04 -23.23
C LYS A 341 -19.95 16.58 -24.59
N TYR A 342 -18.63 16.54 -24.81
CA TYR A 342 -17.96 17.00 -26.01
C TYR A 342 -17.04 15.93 -26.55
N MET A 343 -17.03 15.80 -27.88
CA MET A 343 -15.95 15.12 -28.58
C MET A 343 -14.90 16.15 -28.96
N LEU A 344 -13.71 15.98 -28.39
CA LEU A 344 -12.57 16.86 -28.57
C LEU A 344 -11.57 16.21 -29.53
N GLU A 345 -11.15 16.94 -30.56
CA GLU A 345 -10.13 16.50 -31.51
C GLU A 345 -8.81 17.19 -31.22
N LEU A 346 -7.73 16.44 -31.04
CA LEU A 346 -6.41 17.01 -30.75
C LEU A 346 -5.85 17.70 -31.99
N THR A 347 -5.62 19.01 -31.93
CA THR A 347 -5.07 19.82 -33.03
C THR A 347 -3.60 20.19 -32.83
N GLY A 348 -3.11 20.16 -31.58
CA GLY A 348 -1.72 20.49 -31.27
C GLY A 348 -1.22 19.80 -30.01
N SER A 349 0.06 19.40 -30.00
CA SER A 349 0.71 18.72 -28.88
C SER A 349 2.18 19.13 -28.83
N VAL A 350 2.55 19.95 -27.84
CA VAL A 350 3.90 20.54 -27.72
C VAL A 350 4.42 20.37 -26.30
N PHE A 351 5.70 20.02 -26.13
CA PHE A 351 6.35 20.05 -24.82
C PHE A 351 6.74 21.49 -24.47
N LEU A 352 6.27 21.97 -23.31
CA LEU A 352 6.65 23.26 -22.74
C LEU A 352 7.86 23.13 -21.81
N SER A 353 7.99 21.98 -21.15
CA SER A 353 9.11 21.60 -20.29
C SER A 353 9.30 20.08 -20.38
N PRO A 354 10.36 19.48 -19.79
CA PRO A 354 10.60 18.05 -19.90
C PRO A 354 9.42 17.18 -19.49
N PHE A 355 8.62 17.63 -18.52
CA PHE A 355 7.49 16.88 -17.96
C PHE A 355 6.13 17.52 -18.23
N ILE A 356 6.03 18.60 -19.01
CA ILE A 356 4.76 19.31 -19.23
C ILE A 356 4.51 19.51 -20.72
N LYS A 357 3.30 19.14 -21.15
CA LYS A 357 2.80 19.36 -22.51
C LYS A 357 1.64 20.35 -22.54
N GLU A 358 1.64 21.21 -23.55
CA GLU A 358 0.46 21.92 -24.00
C GLU A 358 -0.28 21.05 -25.02
N LEU A 359 -1.55 20.77 -24.75
CA LEU A 359 -2.44 20.09 -25.68
C LEU A 359 -3.55 21.05 -26.11
N ARG A 360 -3.74 21.19 -27.42
CA ARG A 360 -4.81 21.99 -28.02
C ARG A 360 -5.85 21.06 -28.61
N PHE A 361 -7.10 21.29 -28.24
CA PHE A 361 -8.23 20.51 -28.72
C PHE A 361 -9.24 21.41 -29.39
N LYS A 362 -9.86 20.93 -30.47
CA LYS A 362 -11.03 21.55 -31.08
C LYS A 362 -12.27 20.74 -30.74
N ALA A 363 -13.27 21.38 -30.15
CA ALA A 363 -14.57 20.75 -29.92
C ALA A 363 -15.32 20.58 -31.25
N ARG A 364 -15.86 19.38 -31.50
CA ARG A 364 -16.66 19.09 -32.71
C ARG A 364 -18.04 19.75 -32.68
N SER A 365 -18.57 20.00 -31.49
CA SER A 365 -19.77 20.79 -31.25
C SER A 365 -19.41 22.16 -30.69
N ALA A 366 -20.31 23.13 -30.84
CA ALA A 366 -20.14 24.45 -30.26
C ALA A 366 -20.02 24.35 -28.73
N LEU A 367 -18.98 24.96 -28.17
CA LEU A 367 -18.82 25.14 -26.73
C LEU A 367 -19.93 26.06 -26.19
N PRO A 368 -20.18 26.07 -24.86
CA PRO A 368 -21.11 27.02 -24.27
C PRO A 368 -20.71 28.45 -24.64
N ALA A 369 -21.69 29.33 -24.81
CA ALA A 369 -21.44 30.69 -25.30
C ALA A 369 -20.44 31.45 -24.42
N HIS A 370 -20.44 31.19 -23.11
CA HIS A 370 -19.48 31.74 -22.15
C HIS A 370 -19.16 30.73 -21.05
N PHE A 371 -17.87 30.51 -20.80
CA PHE A 371 -17.39 29.81 -19.61
C PHE A 371 -16.35 30.64 -18.84
N LYS A 372 -16.29 30.46 -17.52
CA LYS A 372 -15.39 31.23 -16.64
C LYS A 372 -13.94 30.75 -16.73
N ALA A 373 -13.00 31.67 -16.68
CA ALA A 373 -11.59 31.31 -16.54
C ALA A 373 -11.32 30.55 -15.23
N GLY A 374 -10.43 29.55 -15.31
CA GLY A 374 -10.16 28.59 -14.24
C GLY A 374 -11.06 27.34 -14.27
N ALA A 375 -11.98 27.25 -15.22
CA ALA A 375 -12.77 26.04 -15.44
C ALA A 375 -11.93 24.82 -15.84
N PHE A 376 -12.45 23.63 -15.59
CA PHE A 376 -11.82 22.35 -15.97
C PHE A 376 -12.79 21.43 -16.71
N MET A 377 -12.23 20.40 -17.36
CA MET A 377 -12.99 19.33 -18.00
C MET A 377 -12.55 17.97 -17.49
N ARG A 378 -13.50 17.02 -17.45
CA ARG A 378 -13.25 15.62 -17.14
C ARG A 378 -13.15 14.82 -18.43
N PHE A 379 -11.97 14.27 -18.70
CA PHE A 379 -11.68 13.41 -19.85
C PHE A 379 -11.98 11.95 -19.53
N PHE A 380 -12.56 11.24 -20.49
CA PHE A 380 -12.81 9.80 -20.44
C PHE A 380 -11.73 9.07 -21.22
N ILE A 381 -10.87 8.38 -20.48
CA ILE A 381 -9.74 7.64 -21.01
C ILE A 381 -10.21 6.20 -21.23
N PRO A 382 -10.22 5.69 -22.48
CA PRO A 382 -10.65 4.33 -22.78
C PRO A 382 -9.63 3.30 -22.25
N ALA A 383 -9.99 2.02 -22.24
CA ALA A 383 -9.00 0.97 -22.03
C ALA A 383 -7.98 0.97 -23.18
N ALA A 384 -6.69 0.96 -22.86
CA ALA A 384 -5.63 1.00 -23.85
C ALA A 384 -4.31 0.45 -23.28
N ASP A 385 -3.41 0.13 -24.20
CA ASP A 385 -2.01 -0.11 -23.92
C ASP A 385 -1.23 1.19 -24.12
N GLY A 386 -0.18 1.41 -23.33
CA GLY A 386 0.65 2.60 -23.38
C GLY A 386 2.09 2.35 -22.95
N THR A 387 2.93 3.37 -23.14
CA THR A 387 4.34 3.39 -22.73
C THR A 387 4.55 4.46 -21.66
N SER A 388 5.47 4.20 -20.73
CA SER A 388 5.79 5.15 -19.65
C SER A 388 6.62 6.33 -20.14
N ILE A 389 7.37 6.17 -21.23
CA ILE A 389 8.13 7.24 -21.89
C ILE A 389 7.26 7.87 -23.00
N PRO A 390 7.23 9.21 -23.12
CA PRO A 390 6.48 9.86 -24.18
C PRO A 390 7.05 9.58 -25.57
N LEU A 391 6.18 9.26 -26.53
CA LEU A 391 6.61 8.84 -27.89
C LEU A 391 7.33 9.96 -28.68
N ASN A 392 6.94 11.22 -28.45
CA ASN A 392 7.44 12.39 -29.18
C ASN A 392 8.28 13.31 -28.29
N LEU A 393 9.15 12.75 -27.45
CA LEU A 393 10.01 13.51 -26.53
C LEU A 393 11.13 14.23 -27.31
N PRO A 394 11.23 15.57 -27.24
CA PRO A 394 12.31 16.33 -27.89
C PRO A 394 13.70 15.89 -27.38
N GLU A 395 14.69 15.89 -28.27
CA GLU A 395 16.06 15.43 -27.98
C GLU A 395 16.67 16.12 -26.76
N HIS A 396 16.48 17.44 -26.63
CA HIS A 396 16.98 18.23 -25.49
C HIS A 396 16.30 17.90 -24.15
N TYR A 397 15.15 17.22 -24.14
CA TYR A 397 14.47 16.75 -22.92
C TYR A 397 14.72 15.26 -22.62
N GLN A 398 15.36 14.51 -23.51
CA GLN A 398 15.69 13.10 -23.28
C GLN A 398 16.54 12.86 -22.01
N PRO A 399 17.53 13.70 -21.66
CA PRO A 399 18.33 13.50 -20.45
C PRO A 399 17.50 13.42 -19.16
N GLU A 400 16.39 14.17 -19.07
CA GLU A 400 15.51 14.20 -17.88
C GLU A 400 14.65 12.93 -17.73
N TRP A 401 14.57 12.11 -18.78
CA TRP A 401 13.83 10.85 -18.80
C TRP A 401 14.75 9.62 -18.81
N ALA A 402 16.07 9.80 -18.86
CA ALA A 402 17.03 8.70 -19.00
C ALA A 402 17.04 7.71 -17.83
N ASP A 403 16.66 8.16 -16.63
CA ASP A 403 16.58 7.34 -15.42
C ASP A 403 15.20 6.69 -15.22
N LYS A 404 14.25 6.92 -16.14
CA LYS A 404 12.89 6.37 -16.08
C LYS A 404 12.82 5.06 -16.86
N THR A 405 12.24 4.04 -16.26
CA THR A 405 12.05 2.74 -16.92
C THR A 405 11.00 2.86 -18.01
N ASP A 406 11.33 2.44 -19.22
CA ASP A 406 10.37 2.23 -20.32
C ASP A 406 9.63 0.92 -20.09
N THR A 407 8.44 1.01 -19.51
CA THR A 407 7.62 -0.15 -19.17
C THR A 407 6.31 -0.04 -19.95
N PRO A 408 6.03 -0.98 -20.88
CA PRO A 408 4.71 -1.07 -21.47
C PRO A 408 3.69 -1.43 -20.40
N TYR A 409 2.52 -0.81 -20.43
CA TYR A 409 1.45 -1.06 -19.48
C TYR A 409 0.09 -1.10 -20.15
N SER A 410 -0.83 -1.86 -19.55
CA SER A 410 -2.24 -1.91 -19.95
C SER A 410 -3.08 -1.34 -18.82
N HIS A 411 -4.15 -0.63 -19.16
CA HIS A 411 -5.10 -0.13 -18.17
C HIS A 411 -6.55 -0.25 -18.63
N GLY A 412 -7.44 -0.39 -17.65
CA GLY A 412 -8.89 -0.28 -17.87
C GLY A 412 -9.34 1.17 -18.13
N PRO A 413 -10.62 1.37 -18.48
CA PRO A 413 -11.15 2.71 -18.70
C PRO A 413 -11.15 3.51 -17.39
N CYS A 414 -10.86 4.80 -17.47
CA CYS A 414 -10.89 5.69 -16.30
C CYS A 414 -11.21 7.13 -16.71
N SER A 415 -11.35 8.04 -15.74
CA SER A 415 -11.53 9.47 -16.03
C SER A 415 -10.56 10.33 -15.24
N ARG A 416 -10.17 11.49 -15.79
CA ARG A 416 -9.28 12.46 -15.14
C ARG A 416 -9.70 13.89 -15.47
N ASN A 417 -9.47 14.81 -14.54
CA ASN A 417 -9.78 16.23 -14.72
C ASN A 417 -8.53 16.99 -15.18
N TYR A 418 -8.71 17.93 -16.10
CA TYR A 418 -7.68 18.87 -16.52
C TYR A 418 -8.28 20.27 -16.65
N SER A 419 -7.61 21.24 -16.05
CA SER A 419 -8.02 22.65 -16.10
C SER A 419 -7.69 23.28 -17.45
N ILE A 420 -8.58 24.14 -17.92
CA ILE A 420 -8.44 24.87 -19.18
C ILE A 420 -7.41 25.99 -18.97
N ALA A 421 -6.42 26.08 -19.86
CA ALA A 421 -5.26 26.96 -19.78
C ALA A 421 -5.41 28.30 -20.52
N GLY A 422 -6.65 28.67 -20.86
CA GLY A 422 -6.97 29.92 -21.53
C GLY A 422 -8.35 30.43 -21.11
N ARG A 423 -8.61 31.69 -21.41
CA ARG A 423 -9.94 32.30 -21.25
C ARG A 423 -10.89 31.88 -22.38
N ASP A 424 -12.19 32.07 -22.17
CA ASP A 424 -13.15 31.99 -23.26
C ASP A 424 -12.85 33.09 -24.31
N GLN A 425 -12.73 32.66 -25.57
CA GLN A 425 -12.51 33.53 -26.72
C GLN A 425 -13.62 33.38 -27.77
N SER A 426 -14.74 32.75 -27.41
CA SER A 426 -15.79 32.33 -28.35
C SER A 426 -15.23 31.51 -29.54
N SER A 427 -14.12 30.81 -29.29
CA SER A 427 -13.52 29.85 -30.20
C SER A 427 -13.91 28.44 -29.75
N ASN A 428 -13.94 27.47 -30.66
CA ASN A 428 -14.10 26.06 -30.30
C ASN A 428 -12.77 25.40 -29.89
N GLU A 429 -11.72 26.20 -29.61
CA GLU A 429 -10.41 25.69 -29.18
C GLU A 429 -10.29 25.74 -27.66
N LEU A 430 -9.80 24.63 -27.09
CA LEU A 430 -9.50 24.46 -25.68
C LEU A 430 -8.04 24.07 -25.53
N VAL A 431 -7.33 24.76 -24.64
CA VAL A 431 -5.92 24.50 -24.36
C VAL A 431 -5.80 23.89 -22.97
N PHE A 432 -4.98 22.86 -22.80
CA PHE A 432 -4.72 22.21 -21.52
C PHE A 432 -3.21 22.09 -21.32
N VAL A 433 -2.76 22.27 -20.08
CA VAL A 433 -1.35 22.08 -19.68
C VAL A 433 -1.28 20.84 -18.80
N ILE A 434 -0.74 19.76 -19.34
CA ILE A 434 -0.72 18.44 -18.71
C ILE A 434 0.69 18.11 -18.27
N LYS A 435 0.84 17.80 -16.98
CA LYS A 435 2.07 17.24 -16.44
C LYS A 435 2.09 15.72 -16.67
N MET A 436 3.11 15.24 -17.38
CA MET A 436 3.42 13.83 -17.56
C MET A 436 3.90 13.23 -16.24
N GLN A 437 3.15 12.26 -15.71
CA GLN A 437 3.52 11.54 -14.50
C GLN A 437 4.24 10.24 -14.87
N ALA A 438 5.56 10.24 -14.72
CA ALA A 438 6.38 9.05 -14.93
C ALA A 438 6.18 8.01 -13.82
N ALA A 439 6.46 6.74 -14.13
CA ALA A 439 6.47 5.67 -13.14
C ALA A 439 7.56 5.91 -12.08
N SER A 440 7.25 5.64 -10.81
CA SER A 440 8.21 5.69 -9.70
C SER A 440 8.71 4.28 -9.38
N GLY A 441 9.64 3.77 -10.20
CA GLY A 441 10.16 2.40 -10.12
C GLY A 441 9.38 1.39 -10.97
N THR A 442 9.76 0.12 -10.88
CA THR A 442 9.19 -0.99 -11.67
C THR A 442 7.81 -1.45 -11.19
N ASP A 443 7.47 -1.16 -9.93
CA ASP A 443 6.29 -1.74 -9.26
C ASP A 443 5.04 -0.85 -9.38
N LYS A 444 5.16 0.33 -9.99
CA LYS A 444 4.08 1.31 -10.11
C LYS A 444 3.86 1.71 -11.56
N LEU A 445 2.61 1.70 -11.99
CA LEU A 445 2.22 2.20 -13.30
C LEU A 445 2.48 3.72 -13.40
N PRO A 446 2.82 4.22 -14.59
CA PRO A 446 2.85 5.66 -14.85
C PRO A 446 1.43 6.25 -14.76
N GLY A 447 1.31 7.57 -14.70
CA GLY A 447 0.00 8.21 -14.62
C GLY A 447 -0.82 7.97 -15.87
N ILE A 448 -1.86 7.14 -15.77
CA ILE A 448 -2.67 6.66 -16.90
C ILE A 448 -3.19 7.82 -17.77
N GLY A 449 -3.88 8.80 -17.17
CA GLY A 449 -4.47 9.90 -17.93
C GLY A 449 -3.46 10.86 -18.54
N SER A 450 -2.39 11.20 -17.81
CA SER A 450 -1.35 12.08 -18.34
C SER A 450 -0.61 11.43 -19.49
N ASN A 451 -0.30 10.14 -19.39
CA ASN A 451 0.41 9.42 -20.45
C ASN A 451 -0.49 9.17 -21.65
N TYR A 452 -1.75 8.78 -21.45
CA TYR A 452 -2.69 8.59 -22.55
C TYR A 452 -2.89 9.88 -23.35
N LEU A 453 -3.23 11.00 -22.67
CA LEU A 453 -3.43 12.28 -23.35
C LEU A 453 -2.13 12.85 -23.92
N GLY A 454 -1.01 12.69 -23.21
CA GLY A 454 0.29 13.17 -23.64
C GLY A 454 0.84 12.45 -24.88
N ASN A 455 0.46 11.18 -25.08
CA ASN A 455 0.82 10.37 -26.24
C ASN A 455 -0.27 10.32 -27.32
N LEU A 456 -1.39 11.02 -27.13
CA LEU A 456 -2.45 11.09 -28.10
C LEU A 456 -1.92 11.73 -29.41
N ALA A 457 -2.17 11.08 -30.54
CA ALA A 457 -1.77 11.59 -31.84
C ALA A 457 -2.64 12.77 -32.29
N VAL A 458 -2.05 13.73 -33.00
CA VAL A 458 -2.80 14.84 -33.61
C VAL A 458 -3.82 14.26 -34.59
N GLY A 459 -5.06 14.78 -34.55
CA GLY A 459 -6.22 14.28 -35.28
C GLY A 459 -7.04 13.21 -34.54
N ALA A 460 -6.51 12.63 -33.45
CA ALA A 460 -7.27 11.69 -32.63
C ALA A 460 -8.31 12.42 -31.77
N THR A 461 -9.38 11.71 -31.42
CA THR A 461 -10.50 12.26 -30.65
C THR A 461 -10.63 11.64 -29.27
N ILE A 462 -11.06 12.43 -28.29
CA ILE A 462 -11.37 11.97 -26.94
C ILE A 462 -12.67 12.59 -26.43
N GLU A 463 -13.41 11.83 -25.65
CA GLU A 463 -14.62 12.30 -24.98
C GLU A 463 -14.26 13.05 -23.70
N ALA A 464 -14.86 14.22 -23.50
CA ALA A 464 -14.75 14.98 -22.26
C ALA A 464 -16.09 15.60 -21.85
N ILE A 465 -16.26 15.87 -20.56
CA ILE A 465 -17.41 16.61 -20.02
C ILE A 465 -16.92 17.85 -19.31
N GLY A 466 -17.62 18.96 -19.51
CA GLY A 466 -17.34 20.25 -18.87
C GLY A 466 -18.02 21.38 -19.64
N PRO A 467 -17.57 22.63 -19.48
CA PRO A 467 -16.65 23.08 -18.44
C PRO A 467 -17.30 23.03 -17.05
N PHE A 468 -16.50 22.75 -16.02
CA PHE A 468 -16.88 22.87 -14.61
C PHE A 468 -16.19 24.10 -14.02
N GLU A 469 -16.94 25.00 -13.36
CA GLU A 469 -16.50 26.37 -13.08
C GLU A 469 -16.42 26.69 -11.58
N GLU A 470 -15.70 25.89 -10.82
CA GLU A 470 -15.62 26.05 -9.35
C GLU A 470 -14.51 27.00 -8.91
N PHE A 471 -13.43 27.07 -9.69
CA PHE A 471 -12.29 27.94 -9.45
C PHE A 471 -12.34 29.08 -10.45
N HIS A 472 -12.76 30.26 -9.99
CA HIS A 472 -12.83 31.47 -10.82
C HIS A 472 -12.50 32.72 -10.02
N ALA A 473 -12.16 33.81 -10.70
CA ALA A 473 -11.98 35.11 -10.06
C ALA A 473 -13.26 35.57 -9.34
N LYS A 474 -13.14 36.23 -8.19
CA LYS A 474 -14.28 36.86 -7.54
C LYS A 474 -14.86 37.96 -8.43
N ALA A 475 -16.17 37.89 -8.67
CA ALA A 475 -16.85 38.87 -9.52
C ALA A 475 -16.78 40.27 -8.90
N ASN A 476 -16.49 41.28 -9.74
CA ASN A 476 -16.49 42.71 -9.39
C ASN A 476 -15.53 43.12 -8.26
N SER A 477 -14.54 42.30 -7.93
CA SER A 477 -13.51 42.67 -6.96
C SER A 477 -12.45 43.58 -7.58
N GLN A 478 -11.99 44.55 -6.78
CA GLN A 478 -10.87 45.45 -7.09
C GLN A 478 -9.63 45.15 -6.26
N ASN A 479 -9.71 44.12 -5.40
CA ASN A 479 -8.60 43.68 -4.58
C ASN A 479 -7.45 43.17 -5.45
N ALA A 480 -6.22 43.39 -4.99
CA ALA A 480 -5.05 42.88 -5.70
C ALA A 480 -5.07 41.35 -5.70
N MET A 481 -4.79 40.78 -6.87
CA MET A 481 -4.82 39.36 -7.13
C MET A 481 -3.41 38.79 -6.96
N VAL A 482 -3.25 37.85 -6.04
CA VAL A 482 -2.00 37.16 -5.78
C VAL A 482 -2.14 35.72 -6.25
N LEU A 483 -1.56 35.41 -7.40
CA LEU A 483 -1.52 34.08 -7.99
C LEU A 483 -0.26 33.36 -7.51
N ILE A 484 -0.41 32.12 -7.06
CA ILE A 484 0.73 31.25 -6.74
C ILE A 484 0.52 29.86 -7.32
N GLY A 485 1.50 29.36 -8.06
CA GLY A 485 1.43 28.01 -8.57
C GLY A 485 2.77 27.40 -8.96
N ALA A 486 2.70 26.11 -9.32
CA ALA A 486 3.84 25.35 -9.81
C ALA A 486 3.39 24.20 -10.72
N GLY A 487 4.24 23.83 -11.68
CA GLY A 487 3.96 22.75 -12.63
C GLY A 487 2.68 22.99 -13.44
N SER A 488 1.84 21.95 -13.59
CA SER A 488 0.58 22.06 -14.34
C SER A 488 -0.46 22.99 -13.69
N GLY A 489 -0.24 23.44 -12.44
CA GLY A 489 -1.06 24.49 -11.83
C GLY A 489 -1.01 25.83 -12.58
N MET A 490 -0.10 25.97 -13.54
CA MET A 490 -0.10 27.06 -14.51
C MET A 490 -1.42 27.20 -15.28
N ALA A 491 -2.08 26.09 -15.66
CA ALA A 491 -3.28 26.14 -16.51
C ALA A 491 -4.37 27.08 -15.97
N PRO A 492 -4.97 26.82 -14.80
CA PRO A 492 -6.07 27.65 -14.34
C PRO A 492 -5.60 29.06 -13.97
N LEU A 493 -4.37 29.24 -13.47
CA LEU A 493 -3.82 30.56 -13.12
C LEU A 493 -3.58 31.44 -14.35
N LYS A 494 -3.06 30.87 -15.44
CA LYS A 494 -2.90 31.55 -16.73
C LYS A 494 -4.26 31.97 -17.29
N ALA A 495 -5.27 31.10 -17.22
CA ALA A 495 -6.62 31.42 -17.67
C ALA A 495 -7.20 32.62 -16.88
N LEU A 496 -7.09 32.60 -15.54
CA LEU A 496 -7.53 33.71 -14.70
C LEU A 496 -6.80 35.00 -15.06
N LEU A 497 -5.48 34.95 -15.16
CA LEU A 497 -4.67 36.11 -15.50
C LEU A 497 -5.09 36.72 -16.85
N GLU A 498 -5.25 35.89 -17.89
CA GLU A 498 -5.67 36.35 -19.22
C GLU A 498 -7.06 36.98 -19.21
N GLU A 499 -8.01 36.41 -18.47
CA GLU A 499 -9.35 37.00 -18.32
C GLU A 499 -9.28 38.38 -17.68
N GLN A 500 -8.43 38.56 -16.67
CA GLN A 500 -8.31 39.82 -15.93
C GLN A 500 -7.55 40.91 -16.68
N LEU A 501 -6.69 40.53 -17.64
CA LEU A 501 -5.97 41.47 -18.51
C LEU A 501 -6.67 41.70 -19.86
N ALA A 502 -7.73 40.96 -20.18
CA ALA A 502 -8.42 41.04 -21.46
C ALA A 502 -9.07 42.41 -21.71
N ASP A 503 -9.19 42.77 -22.98
CA ASP A 503 -9.79 44.02 -23.45
C ASP A 503 -11.22 44.25 -22.95
N ALA A 504 -12.01 43.19 -22.80
CA ALA A 504 -13.36 43.25 -22.25
C ALA A 504 -13.42 43.76 -20.79
N MET A 505 -12.28 43.81 -20.10
CA MET A 505 -12.13 44.33 -18.75
C MET A 505 -11.57 45.76 -18.72
N LYS A 506 -11.32 46.40 -19.88
CA LYS A 506 -10.74 47.77 -19.98
C LYS A 506 -11.59 48.84 -19.30
N ASP A 507 -12.91 48.69 -19.29
CA ASP A 507 -13.84 49.65 -18.68
C ASP A 507 -13.98 49.48 -17.15
N LYS A 508 -13.33 48.47 -16.57
CA LYS A 508 -13.27 48.27 -15.11
C LYS A 508 -11.93 48.79 -14.57
N PRO A 509 -11.87 49.26 -13.32
CA PRO A 509 -10.60 49.59 -12.70
C PRO A 509 -9.69 48.35 -12.74
N ARG A 510 -8.43 48.54 -13.17
CA ARG A 510 -7.48 47.44 -13.29
C ARG A 510 -6.93 47.11 -11.90
N ARG A 511 -7.23 45.92 -11.40
CA ARG A 511 -6.57 45.40 -10.20
C ARG A 511 -5.10 45.07 -10.49
N THR A 512 -4.27 45.20 -9.47
CA THR A 512 -2.89 44.73 -9.50
C THR A 512 -2.86 43.20 -9.45
N ILE A 513 -1.99 42.57 -10.23
CA ILE A 513 -1.82 41.11 -10.29
C ILE A 513 -0.35 40.78 -10.00
N HIS A 514 -0.11 39.98 -8.96
CA HIS A 514 1.21 39.42 -8.64
C HIS A 514 1.17 37.91 -8.91
N PHE A 515 2.09 37.39 -9.72
CA PHE A 515 2.15 35.97 -10.05
C PHE A 515 3.47 35.34 -9.65
N PHE A 516 3.43 34.48 -8.64
CA PHE A 516 4.54 33.66 -8.18
C PHE A 516 4.47 32.28 -8.81
N TYR A 517 5.46 31.93 -9.62
CA TYR A 517 5.52 30.61 -10.27
C TYR A 517 6.79 29.85 -9.88
N GLY A 518 6.59 28.72 -9.20
CA GLY A 518 7.67 27.86 -8.72
C GLY A 518 8.03 26.75 -9.71
N ALA A 519 9.33 26.58 -9.94
CA ALA A 519 9.91 25.50 -10.74
C ALA A 519 11.17 24.93 -10.06
N ARG A 520 11.69 23.79 -10.55
CA ARG A 520 12.94 23.23 -10.02
C ARG A 520 14.12 23.92 -10.68
N THR A 521 14.21 23.80 -11.99
CA THR A 521 15.27 24.39 -12.82
C THR A 521 14.66 25.35 -13.84
N GLU A 522 15.50 26.06 -14.60
CA GLU A 522 15.05 26.92 -15.69
C GLU A 522 14.28 26.15 -16.76
N ASN A 523 14.68 24.91 -17.06
CA ASN A 523 13.99 24.03 -18.02
C ASN A 523 12.58 23.65 -17.57
N ASP A 524 12.25 23.76 -16.28
CA ASP A 524 10.91 23.48 -15.75
C ASP A 524 9.96 24.68 -15.82
N LEU A 525 10.48 25.88 -16.12
CA LEU A 525 9.64 27.05 -16.32
C LEU A 525 8.91 26.96 -17.66
N ILE A 526 7.65 27.38 -17.68
CA ILE A 526 6.79 27.34 -18.88
C ILE A 526 6.20 28.73 -19.14
N TYR A 527 6.06 29.09 -20.42
CA TYR A 527 5.56 30.40 -20.87
C TYR A 527 6.36 31.60 -20.34
N VAL A 528 7.67 31.45 -20.11
CA VAL A 528 8.52 32.50 -19.54
C VAL A 528 8.49 33.79 -20.38
N ASP A 529 8.79 33.68 -21.67
CA ASP A 529 8.79 34.84 -22.58
C ASP A 529 7.41 35.48 -22.67
N TYR A 530 6.35 34.67 -22.66
CA TYR A 530 4.98 35.15 -22.67
C TYR A 530 4.67 36.01 -21.44
N PHE A 531 5.01 35.54 -20.23
CA PHE A 531 4.75 36.31 -19.01
C PHE A 531 5.65 37.55 -18.88
N TYR A 532 6.91 37.49 -19.32
CA TYR A 532 7.75 38.68 -19.36
C TYR A 532 7.25 39.72 -20.34
N GLN A 533 6.79 39.31 -21.52
CA GLN A 533 6.18 40.22 -22.48
C GLN A 533 4.88 40.82 -21.91
N LEU A 534 4.04 40.00 -21.30
CA LEU A 534 2.80 40.45 -20.67
C LEU A 534 3.05 41.44 -19.53
N ALA A 535 4.11 41.26 -18.74
CA ALA A 535 4.50 42.20 -17.68
C ALA A 535 5.03 43.54 -18.24
N LYS A 536 5.64 43.54 -19.45
CA LYS A 536 6.00 44.78 -20.15
C LYS A 536 4.76 45.52 -20.68
N ASP A 537 3.79 44.77 -21.19
CA ASP A 537 2.58 45.32 -21.82
C ASP A 537 1.55 45.82 -20.79
N HIS A 538 1.57 45.28 -19.56
CA HIS A 538 0.64 45.62 -18.50
C HIS A 538 1.35 46.07 -17.21
N PRO A 539 1.39 47.37 -16.90
CA PRO A 539 2.10 47.90 -15.72
C PRO A 539 1.49 47.47 -14.38
N ASN A 540 0.27 46.93 -14.40
CA ASN A 540 -0.42 46.37 -13.24
C ASN A 540 -0.18 44.87 -13.04
N PHE A 541 0.69 44.24 -13.84
CA PHE A 541 1.04 42.82 -13.74
C PHE A 541 2.53 42.63 -13.38
N PHE A 542 2.78 41.83 -12.35
CA PHE A 542 4.12 41.51 -11.87
C PHE A 542 4.33 39.99 -11.87
N TYR A 543 5.37 39.54 -12.57
CA TYR A 543 5.74 38.12 -12.67
C TYR A 543 7.00 37.82 -11.85
N TYR A 544 6.92 36.79 -11.00
CA TYR A 544 7.98 36.34 -10.10
C TYR A 544 8.26 34.85 -10.34
N PRO A 545 9.15 34.50 -11.30
CA PRO A 545 9.63 33.13 -11.42
C PRO A 545 10.56 32.79 -10.25
N VAL A 546 10.37 31.61 -9.65
CA VAL A 546 11.12 31.13 -8.49
C VAL A 546 11.69 29.75 -8.76
N LEU A 547 13.00 29.58 -8.60
CA LEU A 547 13.70 28.32 -8.80
C LEU A 547 14.17 27.70 -7.49
N SER A 548 13.76 26.46 -7.23
CA SER A 548 14.21 25.71 -6.04
C SER A 548 15.57 25.04 -6.22
N ARG A 549 16.02 24.85 -7.46
CA ARG A 549 17.30 24.26 -7.88
C ARG A 549 17.85 25.00 -9.10
N GLY A 550 17.82 26.33 -9.06
CA GLY A 550 18.40 27.17 -10.11
C GLY A 550 19.92 27.02 -10.18
N HIS A 551 20.50 27.35 -11.33
CA HIS A 551 21.96 27.40 -11.50
C HIS A 551 22.53 28.68 -10.86
N ASP A 552 23.84 28.74 -10.63
CA ASP A 552 24.50 29.82 -9.88
C ASP A 552 24.40 31.21 -10.56
N ASP A 553 24.13 31.24 -11.86
CA ASP A 553 23.91 32.44 -12.67
C ASP A 553 22.44 32.91 -12.70
N TRP A 554 21.53 32.19 -12.05
CA TRP A 554 20.14 32.61 -11.91
C TRP A 554 20.04 33.86 -11.04
N LEU A 555 19.71 34.99 -11.67
CA LEU A 555 19.56 36.29 -10.99
C LEU A 555 18.18 36.51 -10.36
N GLY A 556 17.24 35.57 -10.53
CA GLY A 556 15.88 35.67 -10.02
C GLY A 556 15.74 35.16 -8.58
N ALA A 557 14.49 34.98 -8.15
CA ALA A 557 14.20 34.48 -6.81
C ALA A 557 14.56 32.99 -6.70
N THR A 558 15.17 32.60 -5.58
CA THR A 558 15.58 31.23 -5.27
C THR A 558 14.79 30.64 -4.10
N GLY A 559 14.66 29.31 -4.07
CA GLY A 559 13.90 28.58 -3.05
C GLY A 559 12.51 28.17 -3.52
N TYR A 560 11.54 28.15 -2.61
CA TYR A 560 10.16 27.76 -2.93
C TYR A 560 9.26 28.99 -3.08
N ALA A 561 8.33 28.96 -4.04
CA ALA A 561 7.46 30.09 -4.35
C ALA A 561 6.66 30.62 -3.14
N GLN A 562 6.20 29.71 -2.28
CA GLN A 562 5.47 30.08 -1.06
C GLN A 562 6.34 30.83 -0.04
N HIS A 563 7.65 30.56 0.01
CA HIS A 563 8.58 31.29 0.89
C HIS A 563 8.85 32.69 0.36
N VAL A 564 9.03 32.83 -0.96
CA VAL A 564 9.18 34.14 -1.60
C VAL A 564 7.91 34.97 -1.43
N LEU A 565 6.73 34.35 -1.57
CA LEU A 565 5.46 35.00 -1.27
C LEU A 565 5.41 35.46 0.20
N ALA A 566 5.77 34.61 1.15
CA ALA A 566 5.76 34.93 2.59
C ALA A 566 6.61 36.16 2.94
N LEU A 567 7.73 36.37 2.24
CA LEU A 567 8.60 37.53 2.43
C LEU A 567 8.03 38.84 1.85
N ASN A 568 7.20 38.76 0.81
CA ASN A 568 6.83 39.93 0.01
C ASN A 568 5.34 40.31 0.08
N TRP A 569 4.43 39.41 0.44
CA TRP A 569 2.99 39.65 0.28
C TRP A 569 2.46 40.87 1.07
N LYS A 570 3.08 41.18 2.22
CA LYS A 570 2.73 42.34 3.05
C LYS A 570 3.03 43.69 2.37
N THR A 571 3.95 43.73 1.40
CA THR A 571 4.27 44.94 0.65
C THR A 571 3.33 45.16 -0.53
N MET A 572 2.45 44.21 -0.85
CA MET A 572 1.52 44.27 -1.98
C MET A 572 0.20 44.99 -1.64
N GLY A 573 -0.06 45.24 -0.35
CA GLY A 573 -1.22 45.98 0.13
C GLY A 573 -1.71 45.50 1.50
N PRO A 574 -2.73 46.18 2.07
CA PRO A 574 -3.39 45.72 3.28
C PRO A 574 -4.02 44.34 3.08
N VAL A 575 -3.97 43.48 4.10
CA VAL A 575 -4.49 42.10 4.05
C VAL A 575 -5.94 42.01 3.54
N SER A 576 -6.79 42.98 3.93
CA SER A 576 -8.20 43.05 3.52
C SER A 576 -8.42 43.36 2.02
N GLN A 577 -7.37 43.79 1.32
CA GLN A 577 -7.37 44.14 -0.10
C GLN A 577 -6.62 43.13 -0.97
N LEU A 578 -6.29 41.96 -0.42
CA LEU A 578 -5.60 40.89 -1.14
C LEU A 578 -6.51 39.67 -1.33
N GLU A 579 -6.44 39.08 -2.51
CA GLU A 579 -7.08 37.81 -2.84
C GLU A 579 -6.05 36.84 -3.36
N PHE A 580 -6.01 35.64 -2.77
CA PHE A 580 -5.04 34.62 -3.09
C PHE A 580 -5.69 33.53 -3.94
N TYR A 581 -5.04 33.18 -5.04
CA TYR A 581 -5.48 32.12 -5.96
C TYR A 581 -4.34 31.13 -6.14
N LEU A 582 -4.57 29.90 -5.69
CA LEU A 582 -3.52 28.89 -5.58
C LEU A 582 -3.83 27.69 -6.47
N CYS A 583 -2.83 27.21 -7.21
CA CYS A 583 -2.93 25.91 -7.89
C CYS A 583 -1.56 25.28 -8.08
N GLY A 584 -1.40 24.02 -7.66
CA GLY A 584 -0.12 23.32 -7.78
C GLY A 584 -0.05 22.05 -6.93
N PRO A 585 1.17 21.52 -6.70
CA PRO A 585 1.39 20.35 -5.88
C PRO A 585 0.88 20.55 -4.44
N LYS A 586 0.37 19.47 -3.83
CA LYS A 586 -0.20 19.49 -2.48
C LYS A 586 0.66 20.21 -1.44
N GLY A 587 1.98 19.97 -1.43
CA GLY A 587 2.89 20.65 -0.50
C GLY A 587 2.87 22.17 -0.62
N LEU A 588 2.95 22.72 -1.84
CA LEU A 588 2.85 24.17 -2.06
C LEU A 588 1.51 24.71 -1.57
N MET A 589 0.43 24.00 -1.86
CA MET A 589 -0.93 24.43 -1.52
C MET A 589 -1.16 24.46 -0.01
N ASP A 590 -0.87 23.35 0.68
CA ASP A 590 -1.08 23.21 2.12
C ASP A 590 -0.21 24.19 2.91
N ASP A 591 1.07 24.32 2.55
CA ASP A 591 2.02 25.23 3.23
C ASP A 591 1.55 26.67 3.09
N THR A 592 1.14 27.08 1.88
CA THR A 592 0.69 28.46 1.64
C THR A 592 -0.62 28.76 2.34
N ILE A 593 -1.61 27.85 2.27
CA ILE A 593 -2.91 28.06 2.93
C ILE A 593 -2.73 28.17 4.45
N THR A 594 -1.97 27.25 5.05
CA THR A 594 -1.67 27.27 6.49
C THR A 594 -1.01 28.57 6.90
N TYR A 595 0.05 28.97 6.20
CA TYR A 595 0.76 30.21 6.50
C TYR A 595 -0.15 31.45 6.40
N LEU A 596 -0.94 31.58 5.33
CA LEU A 596 -1.84 32.73 5.16
C LEU A 596 -2.89 32.80 6.28
N GLN A 597 -3.45 31.66 6.69
CA GLN A 597 -4.40 31.60 7.80
C GLN A 597 -3.76 31.98 9.14
N GLU A 598 -2.54 31.53 9.41
CA GLU A 598 -1.77 31.93 10.60
C GLU A 598 -1.47 33.44 10.63
N GLN A 599 -1.32 34.07 9.46
CA GLN A 599 -1.15 35.52 9.34
C GLN A 599 -2.48 36.30 9.37
N GLY A 600 -3.61 35.64 9.62
CA GLY A 600 -4.92 36.27 9.75
C GLY A 600 -5.63 36.57 8.42
N VAL A 601 -5.23 35.93 7.32
CA VAL A 601 -5.97 36.02 6.05
C VAL A 601 -7.26 35.21 6.15
N GLU A 602 -8.40 35.88 5.90
CA GLU A 602 -9.71 35.25 5.87
C GLU A 602 -9.78 34.12 4.85
N ARG A 603 -10.37 32.97 5.24
CA ARG A 603 -10.49 31.80 4.36
C ARG A 603 -11.24 32.13 3.05
N SER A 604 -12.20 33.04 3.12
CA SER A 604 -12.97 33.50 1.96
C SER A 604 -12.12 34.26 0.93
N SER A 605 -10.93 34.77 1.31
CA SER A 605 -9.97 35.44 0.42
C SER A 605 -8.95 34.49 -0.21
N ILE A 606 -9.06 33.18 0.05
CA ILE A 606 -8.15 32.15 -0.44
C ILE A 606 -8.94 31.19 -1.33
N ALA A 607 -8.85 31.36 -2.64
CA ALA A 607 -9.39 30.44 -3.64
C ALA A 607 -8.30 29.47 -4.08
N PHE A 608 -8.64 28.20 -4.28
CA PHE A 608 -7.64 27.20 -4.63
C PHE A 608 -8.24 26.04 -5.44
N ASP A 609 -7.45 25.50 -6.37
CA ASP A 609 -7.80 24.32 -7.18
C ASP A 609 -6.84 23.17 -6.86
N VAL A 610 -7.38 22.04 -6.39
CA VAL A 610 -6.60 20.90 -5.90
C VAL A 610 -6.59 19.79 -6.94
N PHE A 611 -5.39 19.48 -7.45
CA PHE A 611 -5.18 18.31 -8.30
C PHE A 611 -4.93 17.09 -7.42
N SER A 612 -5.97 16.27 -7.22
CA SER A 612 -5.94 15.04 -6.40
C SER A 612 -5.62 13.77 -7.17
#